data_AF-A0A945CCZ9-F1
#
_entry.id   AF-A0A945CCZ9-F1
#
_cell.length_a   1.000
_cell.length_b   1.000
_cell.length_c   1.000
_cell.angle_alpha   90.00
_cell.angle_beta   90.00
_cell.angle_gamma   90.00
#
_symmetry.space_group_name_H-M   'P 1'
#
loop_
_entity.id
_entity.type
_entity.pdbx_description
1 polymer ?
#
loop_
_entity_poly.entity_id
_entity_poly.type
_entity_poly.pdbx_seq_one_letter_code
_entity_poly.pdbx_strand_id
1 'polypeptide(L)'
;MKSLVIDEDLLYRYDEALHGKDFSQYQSEINNIVNVLWNGIGEYEELLAPFFTRYLEVRAVPSLYISYFSLSQINKDYDNVTIEASSIITDIVGKYFKFNFSNDCEYFDADLGLLVADIFASPGSKLKIFIRNIKYNLSSRIAILRGVEVLYLNAGKLHEDFSRISNSYNGLWLTQKKSDRINWDIDQIKNTIRDNIKSLNLSIPNKLLIELIEKRVLNNLEFYLNTISVFVDFIEQNNVRLVISSAVNNEGFLSLLAAAKLTSIDSLVIPHGVVYSFNPKLNNYVTYQGTLNDFEPKYSGAKQIKFRMKWFEKKI
;
A
#
# COMPACT_ATOMS: atom_id res chain seq x y z
N MET A 1 14.22 -40.01 -12.10
CA MET A 1 13.20 -39.01 -11.74
C MET A 1 13.95 -37.82 -11.17
N LYS A 2 13.86 -36.65 -11.82
CA LYS A 2 14.57 -35.45 -11.36
C LYS A 2 13.73 -34.76 -10.29
N SER A 3 14.28 -34.59 -9.10
CA SER A 3 13.64 -33.87 -8.00
C SER A 3 14.39 -32.57 -7.69
N LEU A 4 13.65 -31.55 -7.30
CA LEU A 4 14.17 -30.27 -6.83
C LEU A 4 13.49 -29.88 -5.53
N VAL A 5 14.25 -29.28 -4.62
CA VAL A 5 13.73 -28.61 -3.42
C VAL A 5 13.93 -27.10 -3.60
N ILE A 6 12.87 -26.33 -3.41
CA ILE A 6 12.92 -24.86 -3.31
C ILE A 6 13.05 -24.54 -1.82
N ASP A 7 14.30 -24.43 -1.39
CA ASP A 7 14.71 -23.93 -0.08
C ASP A 7 14.88 -22.40 -0.11
N GLU A 8 15.32 -21.81 1.01
CA GLU A 8 15.50 -20.36 1.13
C GLU A 8 16.46 -19.83 0.05
N ASP A 9 17.63 -20.46 -0.10
CA ASP A 9 18.65 -20.04 -1.07
C ASP A 9 18.10 -20.04 -2.50
N LEU A 10 17.34 -21.08 -2.88
CA LEU A 10 16.75 -21.16 -4.20
C LEU A 10 15.56 -20.23 -4.37
N LEU A 11 14.76 -19.95 -3.33
CA LEU A 11 13.67 -18.98 -3.39
C LEU A 11 14.16 -17.59 -3.82
N TYR A 12 15.32 -17.17 -3.32
CA TYR A 12 15.93 -15.89 -3.69
C TYR A 12 16.58 -15.86 -5.08
N ARG A 13 16.73 -17.02 -5.74
CA ARG A 13 17.53 -17.17 -6.96
C ARG A 13 16.88 -17.97 -8.06
N TYR A 14 15.63 -18.42 -7.90
CA TYR A 14 14.95 -19.23 -8.90
C TYR A 14 14.71 -18.50 -10.24
N ASP A 15 14.86 -17.17 -10.28
CA ASP A 15 14.88 -16.35 -11.48
C ASP A 15 16.11 -16.62 -12.35
N GLU A 16 17.17 -17.20 -11.80
CA GLU A 16 18.32 -17.71 -12.57
C GLU A 16 17.90 -18.77 -13.60
N ALA A 17 16.79 -19.48 -13.38
CA ALA A 17 16.21 -20.42 -14.36
C ALA A 17 15.82 -19.73 -15.68
N LEU A 18 15.74 -18.40 -15.69
CA LEU A 18 15.40 -17.61 -16.86
C LEU A 18 16.61 -17.11 -17.65
N HIS A 19 17.84 -17.41 -17.21
CA HIS A 19 19.09 -17.12 -17.93
C HIS A 19 19.21 -15.69 -18.49
N GLY A 20 18.72 -14.68 -17.75
CA GLY A 20 18.81 -13.28 -18.17
C GLY A 20 17.80 -12.84 -19.24
N LYS A 21 16.66 -13.53 -19.36
CA LYS A 21 15.52 -13.03 -20.16
C LYS A 21 15.15 -11.60 -19.74
N ASP A 22 14.89 -10.76 -20.73
CA ASP A 22 14.42 -9.40 -20.51
C ASP A 22 12.93 -9.38 -20.15
N PHE A 23 12.62 -8.86 -18.96
CA PHE A 23 11.26 -8.69 -18.45
C PHE A 23 10.65 -7.33 -18.81
N SER A 24 11.43 -6.42 -19.40
CA SER A 24 10.95 -5.09 -19.81
C SER A 24 9.78 -5.16 -20.80
N GLN A 25 9.72 -6.22 -21.61
CA GLN A 25 8.62 -6.47 -22.55
C GLN A 25 7.25 -6.61 -21.87
N TYR A 26 7.19 -7.02 -20.60
CA TYR A 26 5.94 -7.16 -19.84
C TYR A 26 5.56 -5.87 -19.10
N GLN A 27 6.38 -4.82 -19.15
CA GLN A 27 6.09 -3.57 -18.44
C GLN A 27 4.79 -2.91 -18.93
N SER A 28 4.48 -3.04 -20.22
CA SER A 28 3.20 -2.55 -20.79
C SER A 28 2.00 -3.28 -20.20
N GLU A 29 2.07 -4.61 -20.05
CA GLU A 29 1.04 -5.42 -19.41
C GLU A 29 0.88 -5.06 -17.92
N ILE A 30 2.00 -4.92 -17.19
CA ILE A 30 2.00 -4.51 -15.78
C ILE A 30 1.36 -3.14 -15.59
N ASN A 31 1.76 -2.16 -16.42
CA ASN A 31 1.18 -0.83 -16.40
C ASN A 31 -0.32 -0.87 -16.72
N ASN A 32 -0.74 -1.71 -17.66
CA ASN A 32 -2.15 -1.87 -18.01
C ASN A 32 -2.96 -2.45 -16.84
N ILE A 33 -2.47 -3.52 -16.19
CA ILE A 33 -3.10 -4.12 -14.99
C ILE A 33 -3.38 -3.05 -13.94
N VAL A 34 -2.38 -2.23 -13.63
CA VAL A 34 -2.50 -1.18 -12.61
C VAL A 34 -3.44 -0.06 -13.05
N ASN A 35 -3.42 0.31 -14.33
CA ASN A 35 -4.27 1.37 -14.87
C ASN A 35 -5.74 0.99 -14.93
N VAL A 36 -6.07 -0.27 -15.20
CA VAL A 36 -7.47 -0.71 -15.31
C VAL A 36 -8.08 -1.19 -14.01
N LEU A 37 -7.27 -1.36 -12.95
CA LEU A 37 -7.69 -2.02 -11.71
C LEU A 37 -9.00 -1.43 -11.17
N TRP A 38 -9.07 -0.10 -11.10
CA TRP A 38 -10.18 0.64 -10.51
C TRP A 38 -11.24 1.10 -11.51
N ASN A 39 -11.10 0.78 -12.80
CA ASN A 39 -12.03 1.28 -13.82
C ASN A 39 -13.44 0.75 -13.59
N GLY A 40 -14.46 1.59 -13.78
CA GLY A 40 -15.86 1.19 -13.73
C GLY A 40 -16.42 0.99 -12.32
N ILE A 41 -15.70 1.37 -11.27
CA ILE A 41 -16.22 1.32 -9.88
C ILE A 41 -17.14 2.52 -9.54
N GLY A 42 -17.41 3.40 -10.51
CA GLY A 42 -18.31 4.54 -10.36
C GLY A 42 -17.64 5.78 -9.78
N GLU A 43 -18.33 6.48 -8.88
CA GLU A 43 -17.89 7.79 -8.35
C GLU A 43 -16.57 7.75 -7.58
N TYR A 44 -16.14 6.56 -7.12
CA TYR A 44 -14.92 6.37 -6.35
C TYR A 44 -13.68 6.05 -7.20
N GLU A 45 -13.81 5.94 -8.52
CA GLU A 45 -12.71 5.57 -9.41
C GLU A 45 -11.50 6.51 -9.26
N GLU A 46 -11.71 7.81 -9.37
CA GLU A 46 -10.64 8.81 -9.23
C GLU A 46 -10.08 8.85 -7.80
N LEU A 47 -10.93 8.60 -6.80
CA LEU A 47 -10.54 8.61 -5.39
C LEU A 47 -9.59 7.45 -5.06
N LEU A 48 -9.90 6.25 -5.57
CA LEU A 48 -9.19 5.01 -5.27
C LEU A 48 -8.04 4.71 -6.24
N ALA A 49 -7.99 5.37 -7.42
CA ALA A 49 -6.92 5.20 -8.40
C ALA A 49 -5.47 5.23 -7.84
N PRO A 50 -5.13 6.01 -6.79
CA PRO A 50 -3.78 5.97 -6.20
C PRO A 50 -3.47 4.71 -5.37
N PHE A 51 -4.48 4.00 -4.86
CA PHE A 51 -4.31 2.90 -3.91
C PHE A 51 -3.72 1.66 -4.57
N PHE A 52 -2.76 1.03 -3.89
CA PHE A 52 -2.02 -0.16 -4.33
C PHE A 52 -1.25 -0.03 -5.65
N THR A 53 -1.44 1.05 -6.41
CA THR A 53 -0.83 1.31 -7.71
C THR A 53 0.67 1.07 -7.69
N ARG A 54 1.40 1.73 -6.79
CA ARG A 54 2.86 1.58 -6.73
C ARG A 54 3.30 0.23 -6.20
N TYR A 55 2.62 -0.30 -5.19
CA TYR A 55 2.91 -1.64 -4.66
C TYR A 55 2.77 -2.72 -5.75
N LEU A 56 1.70 -2.67 -6.53
CA LEU A 56 1.45 -3.59 -7.63
C LEU A 56 2.45 -3.41 -8.77
N GLU A 57 2.64 -2.16 -9.21
CA GLU A 57 3.46 -1.81 -10.38
C GLU A 57 4.94 -2.17 -10.19
N VAL A 58 5.50 -1.96 -9.00
CA VAL A 58 6.96 -2.10 -8.79
C VAL A 58 7.37 -3.32 -7.98
N ARG A 59 6.43 -4.01 -7.34
CA ARG A 59 6.75 -5.17 -6.48
C ARG A 59 5.91 -6.39 -6.82
N ALA A 60 4.62 -6.34 -6.51
CA ALA A 60 3.82 -7.56 -6.45
C ALA A 60 3.60 -8.18 -7.84
N VAL A 61 3.22 -7.39 -8.85
CA VAL A 61 2.95 -7.91 -10.20
C VAL A 61 4.25 -8.31 -10.92
N PRO A 62 5.33 -7.50 -10.92
CA PRO A 62 6.62 -7.95 -11.49
C PRO A 62 7.11 -9.27 -10.88
N SER A 63 7.04 -9.38 -9.55
CA SER A 63 7.46 -10.60 -8.84
C SER A 63 6.61 -11.81 -9.25
N LEU A 64 5.30 -11.63 -9.49
CA LEU A 64 4.42 -12.68 -9.97
C LEU A 64 4.82 -13.16 -11.37
N TYR A 65 5.14 -12.23 -12.29
CA TYR A 65 5.60 -12.57 -13.63
C TYR A 65 6.91 -13.36 -13.59
N ILE A 66 7.90 -12.85 -12.84
CA ILE A 66 9.20 -13.51 -12.67
C ILE A 66 8.99 -14.93 -12.14
N SER A 67 8.27 -15.05 -11.01
CA SER A 67 8.01 -16.35 -10.38
C SER A 67 7.27 -17.32 -11.30
N TYR A 68 6.27 -16.83 -12.04
CA TYR A 68 5.51 -17.67 -12.97
C TYR A 68 6.41 -18.28 -14.04
N PHE A 69 7.24 -17.47 -14.71
CA PHE A 69 8.11 -17.99 -15.75
C PHE A 69 9.23 -18.87 -15.20
N SER A 70 9.83 -18.48 -14.06
CA SER A 70 10.88 -19.26 -13.39
C SER A 70 10.38 -20.64 -13.00
N LEU A 71 9.26 -20.69 -12.29
CA LEU A 71 8.65 -21.93 -11.82
C LEU A 71 8.07 -22.74 -12.98
N SER A 72 7.63 -22.10 -14.07
CA SER A 72 7.24 -22.81 -15.29
C SER A 72 8.42 -23.55 -15.91
N GLN A 73 9.62 -22.95 -15.91
CA GLN A 73 10.83 -23.60 -16.43
C GLN A 73 11.26 -24.75 -15.52
N ILE A 74 11.29 -24.52 -14.20
CA ILE A 74 11.56 -25.56 -13.20
C ILE A 74 10.57 -26.74 -13.34
N ASN A 75 9.27 -26.47 -13.52
CA ASN A 75 8.25 -27.50 -13.72
C ASN A 75 8.46 -28.34 -15.00
N LYS A 76 9.19 -27.83 -16.00
CA LYS A 76 9.55 -28.60 -17.21
C LYS A 76 10.78 -29.47 -16.99
N ASP A 77 11.71 -29.01 -16.15
CA ASP A 77 13.02 -29.63 -15.97
C ASP A 77 13.04 -30.70 -14.87
N TYR A 78 12.07 -30.67 -13.96
CA TYR A 78 11.96 -31.55 -12.80
C TYR A 78 10.59 -32.23 -12.71
N ASP A 79 10.58 -33.52 -12.40
CA ASP A 79 9.37 -34.33 -12.25
C ASP A 79 8.67 -34.06 -10.91
N ASN A 80 9.47 -33.80 -9.86
CA ASN A 80 9.01 -33.52 -8.51
C ASN A 80 9.65 -32.23 -8.01
N VAL A 81 8.83 -31.27 -7.61
CA VAL A 81 9.27 -30.03 -6.95
C VAL A 81 8.64 -29.95 -5.58
N THR A 82 9.46 -29.82 -4.55
CA THR A 82 9.01 -29.60 -3.17
C THR A 82 9.39 -28.19 -2.72
N ILE A 83 8.45 -27.47 -2.14
CA ILE A 83 8.64 -26.12 -1.60
C ILE A 83 8.84 -26.24 -0.09
N GLU A 84 10.02 -25.81 0.38
CA GLU A 84 10.36 -25.69 1.80
C GLU A 84 10.44 -24.23 2.24
N ALA A 85 10.81 -23.32 1.35
CA ALA A 85 10.70 -21.87 1.56
C ALA A 85 9.71 -21.25 0.57
N SER A 86 8.76 -20.46 1.07
CA SER A 86 7.70 -19.87 0.26
C SER A 86 7.53 -18.37 0.50
N SER A 87 6.75 -17.78 -0.39
CA SER A 87 6.18 -16.45 -0.32
C SER A 87 4.74 -16.54 -0.81
N ILE A 88 3.94 -15.49 -0.65
CA ILE A 88 2.59 -15.50 -1.21
C ILE A 88 2.57 -15.78 -2.72
N ILE A 89 3.60 -15.33 -3.44
CA ILE A 89 3.70 -15.48 -4.89
C ILE A 89 4.12 -16.91 -5.24
N THR A 90 5.11 -17.45 -4.53
CA THR A 90 5.54 -18.84 -4.67
C THR A 90 4.38 -19.80 -4.36
N ASP A 91 3.57 -19.49 -3.35
CA ASP A 91 2.34 -20.21 -3.04
C ASP A 91 1.36 -20.25 -4.20
N ILE A 92 1.03 -19.09 -4.76
CA ILE A 92 0.07 -18.95 -5.87
C ILE A 92 0.54 -19.76 -7.08
N VAL A 93 1.80 -19.56 -7.48
CA VAL A 93 2.37 -20.19 -8.67
C VAL A 93 2.62 -21.68 -8.44
N GLY A 94 3.13 -22.07 -7.27
CA GLY A 94 3.39 -23.46 -6.91
C GLY A 94 2.11 -24.28 -6.85
N LYS A 95 1.02 -23.74 -6.29
CA LYS A 95 -0.31 -24.38 -6.33
C LYS A 95 -0.84 -24.52 -7.75
N TYR A 96 -0.59 -23.53 -8.61
CA TYR A 96 -0.97 -23.60 -10.02
C TYR A 96 -0.26 -24.75 -10.77
N PHE A 97 1.04 -24.94 -10.52
CA PHE A 97 1.82 -26.05 -11.08
C PHE A 97 1.71 -27.36 -10.30
N LYS A 98 0.96 -27.39 -9.18
CA LYS A 98 0.77 -28.54 -8.29
C LYS A 98 2.07 -29.06 -7.66
N PHE A 99 2.95 -28.15 -7.26
CA PHE A 99 4.12 -28.50 -6.46
C PHE A 99 3.73 -28.99 -5.07
N ASN A 100 4.61 -29.81 -4.48
CA ASN A 100 4.43 -30.29 -3.12
C ASN A 100 4.91 -29.20 -2.15
N PHE A 101 4.17 -28.97 -1.07
CA PHE A 101 4.60 -28.06 0.00
C PHE A 101 5.01 -28.89 1.21
N SER A 102 6.16 -28.59 1.79
CA SER A 102 6.57 -29.18 3.06
C SER A 102 5.63 -28.75 4.18
N ASN A 103 5.45 -29.61 5.19
CA ASN A 103 4.65 -29.29 6.37
C ASN A 103 5.28 -28.19 7.22
N ASP A 104 6.62 -28.08 7.18
CA ASP A 104 7.41 -27.11 7.95
C ASP A 104 7.87 -25.94 7.06
N CYS A 105 7.04 -25.54 6.09
CA CYS A 105 7.40 -24.50 5.12
C CYS A 105 7.53 -23.10 5.77
N GLU A 106 8.66 -22.43 5.53
CA GLU A 106 8.95 -21.08 6.03
C GLU A 106 8.48 -19.99 5.05
N TYR A 107 8.09 -18.81 5.56
CA TYR A 107 7.49 -17.73 4.76
C TYR A 107 8.30 -16.43 4.79
N PHE A 108 8.71 -15.96 3.61
CA PHE A 108 9.65 -14.84 3.42
C PHE A 108 9.02 -13.60 2.75
N ASP A 109 7.70 -13.41 2.87
CA ASP A 109 7.02 -12.25 2.28
C ASP A 109 7.56 -10.89 2.75
N ALA A 110 8.03 -10.82 3.99
CA ALA A 110 8.61 -9.60 4.56
C ALA A 110 9.94 -9.26 3.87
N ASP A 111 10.82 -10.25 3.74
CA ASP A 111 12.16 -10.10 3.18
C ASP A 111 12.12 -9.80 1.69
N LEU A 112 11.16 -10.39 0.98
CA LEU A 112 10.88 -10.11 -0.43
C LEU A 112 10.09 -8.81 -0.66
N GLY A 113 9.76 -8.07 0.41
CA GLY A 113 9.04 -6.80 0.31
C GLY A 113 7.62 -6.92 -0.24
N LEU A 114 7.00 -8.11 -0.12
CA LEU A 114 5.66 -8.44 -0.58
C LEU A 114 4.57 -8.17 0.46
N LEU A 115 4.94 -7.83 1.70
CA LEU A 115 4.00 -7.30 2.67
C LEU A 115 3.66 -5.84 2.39
N VAL A 116 2.37 -5.52 2.36
CA VAL A 116 1.90 -4.15 2.51
C VAL A 116 2.02 -3.81 3.99
N ALA A 117 2.95 -2.91 4.32
CA ALA A 117 3.12 -2.49 5.71
C ALA A 117 1.90 -1.68 6.15
N ASP A 118 1.02 -2.28 6.96
CA ASP A 118 -0.10 -1.54 7.54
C ASP A 118 0.39 -0.77 8.77
N ILE A 119 0.36 0.57 8.69
CA ILE A 119 0.77 1.46 9.78
C ILE A 119 -0.18 1.43 10.98
N PHE A 120 -1.40 0.93 10.79
CA PHE A 120 -2.38 0.73 11.86
C PHE A 120 -2.28 -0.66 12.49
N ALA A 121 -1.71 -1.63 11.77
CA ALA A 121 -1.35 -2.92 12.33
C ALA A 121 -0.13 -2.76 13.24
N SER A 122 -0.30 -3.01 14.53
CA SER A 122 0.85 -3.11 15.43
C SER A 122 0.90 -4.50 16.04
N PRO A 123 1.92 -5.30 15.73
CA PRO A 123 2.21 -6.51 16.48
C PRO A 123 2.75 -6.07 17.85
N GLY A 124 1.91 -6.18 18.87
CA GLY A 124 2.28 -5.85 20.24
C GLY A 124 1.58 -6.79 21.21
N SER A 125 2.17 -6.99 22.39
CA SER A 125 1.48 -7.74 23.46
C SER A 125 0.15 -7.06 23.79
N LYS A 126 -0.89 -7.85 24.12
CA LYS A 126 -2.23 -7.33 24.47
C LYS A 126 -2.17 -6.19 25.49
N LEU A 127 -1.26 -6.28 26.47
CA LEU A 127 -1.05 -5.25 27.49
C LEU A 127 -0.46 -3.96 26.90
N LYS A 128 0.56 -4.05 26.04
CA LYS A 128 1.11 -2.86 25.35
C LYS A 128 0.03 -2.20 24.50
N ILE A 129 -0.77 -2.98 23.78
CA ILE A 129 -1.91 -2.49 22.99
C ILE A 129 -2.94 -1.78 23.90
N PHE A 130 -3.26 -2.36 25.06
CA PHE A 130 -4.23 -1.81 25.99
C PHE A 130 -3.79 -0.46 26.59
N ILE A 131 -2.57 -0.39 27.16
CA ILE A 131 -2.01 0.84 27.74
C ILE A 131 -1.96 1.95 26.68
N ARG A 132 -1.52 1.55 25.49
CA ARG A 132 -1.44 2.40 24.32
C ARG A 132 -2.82 2.98 23.95
N ASN A 133 -3.86 2.16 23.90
CA ASN A 133 -5.23 2.59 23.62
C ASN A 133 -5.76 3.57 24.68
N ILE A 134 -5.47 3.35 25.96
CA ILE A 134 -5.87 4.30 27.03
C ILE A 134 -5.20 5.67 26.81
N LYS A 135 -3.87 5.67 26.59
CA LYS A 135 -3.11 6.91 26.34
C LYS A 135 -3.68 7.66 25.13
N TYR A 136 -4.03 6.93 24.07
CA TYR A 136 -4.60 7.52 22.86
C TYR A 136 -5.98 8.10 23.08
N ASN A 137 -6.87 7.38 23.76
CA ASN A 137 -8.20 7.88 24.08
C ASN A 137 -8.18 9.14 24.95
N LEU A 138 -7.22 9.25 25.86
CA LEU A 138 -7.03 10.48 26.64
C LEU A 138 -6.51 11.61 25.77
N SER A 139 -5.47 11.35 24.97
CA SER A 139 -4.89 12.36 24.08
C SER A 139 -5.88 12.86 23.02
N SER A 140 -6.74 11.98 22.49
CA SER A 140 -7.75 12.30 21.50
C SER A 140 -8.80 13.25 22.08
N ARG A 141 -9.33 12.94 23.26
CA ARG A 141 -10.29 13.79 23.97
C ARG A 141 -9.71 15.18 24.26
N ILE A 142 -8.47 15.25 24.73
CA ILE A 142 -7.81 16.52 25.02
C ILE A 142 -7.62 17.33 23.74
N ALA A 143 -7.20 16.70 22.63
CA ALA A 143 -7.01 17.36 21.35
C ALA A 143 -8.34 17.89 20.80
N ILE A 144 -9.39 17.08 20.81
CA ILE A 144 -10.75 17.48 20.39
C ILE A 144 -11.25 18.68 21.21
N LEU A 145 -11.09 18.66 22.53
CA LEU A 145 -11.49 19.78 23.39
C LEU A 145 -10.74 21.08 23.10
N ARG A 146 -9.50 21.00 22.62
CA ARG A 146 -8.69 22.17 22.23
C ARG A 146 -9.02 22.69 20.82
N GLY A 147 -9.79 21.92 20.05
CA GLY A 147 -9.97 22.12 18.62
C GLY A 147 -8.82 21.49 17.83
N VAL A 148 -9.16 20.82 16.73
CA VAL A 148 -8.19 20.20 15.83
C VAL A 148 -8.32 20.85 14.46
N GLU A 149 -7.35 21.69 14.11
CA GLU A 149 -7.31 22.36 12.80
C GLU A 149 -6.44 21.61 11.79
N VAL A 150 -5.49 20.79 12.28
CA VAL A 150 -4.56 20.03 11.44
C VAL A 150 -4.58 18.55 11.81
N LEU A 151 -4.90 17.69 10.86
CA LEU A 151 -4.82 16.24 11.03
C LEU A 151 -3.62 15.71 10.25
N TYR A 152 -2.76 14.89 10.85
CA TYR A 152 -1.58 14.40 10.15
C TYR A 152 -1.31 12.92 10.34
N LEU A 153 -0.63 12.32 9.37
CA LEU A 153 0.02 11.02 9.50
C LEU A 153 1.53 11.20 9.28
N ASN A 154 2.33 10.55 10.13
CA ASN A 154 3.79 10.61 10.10
C ASN A 154 4.41 9.22 10.05
N ALA A 155 5.33 9.02 9.11
CA ALA A 155 6.16 7.83 8.95
C ALA A 155 7.37 7.81 9.93
N GLY A 156 7.21 8.38 11.12
CA GLY A 156 8.19 8.39 12.21
C GLY A 156 9.15 9.58 12.22
N LYS A 157 9.69 10.02 11.08
CA LYS A 157 10.79 11.01 11.05
C LYS A 157 10.38 12.44 11.42
N LEU A 158 9.12 12.83 11.23
CA LEU A 158 8.62 14.18 11.52
C LEU A 158 7.79 14.27 12.81
N HIS A 159 7.94 13.33 13.74
CA HIS A 159 7.03 13.29 14.88
C HIS A 159 7.16 14.55 15.74
N GLU A 160 8.39 14.93 16.04
CA GLU A 160 8.71 16.14 16.79
C GLU A 160 8.20 17.39 16.05
N ASP A 161 8.38 17.47 14.73
CA ASP A 161 7.99 18.64 13.94
C ASP A 161 6.47 18.80 13.87
N PHE A 162 5.74 17.73 13.57
CA PHE A 162 4.28 17.78 13.52
C PHE A 162 3.66 18.02 14.90
N SER A 163 4.26 17.48 15.98
CA SER A 163 3.78 17.75 17.34
C SER A 163 3.88 19.22 17.78
N ARG A 164 4.71 20.03 17.09
CA ARG A 164 4.84 21.48 17.34
C ARG A 164 3.78 22.31 16.63
N ILE A 165 3.04 21.73 15.68
CA ILE A 165 1.95 22.44 14.99
C ILE A 165 0.80 22.61 16.00
N SER A 166 0.42 23.86 16.26
CA SER A 166 -0.73 24.20 17.10
C SER A 166 -2.00 23.51 16.59
N ASN A 167 -2.85 23.03 17.51
CA ASN A 167 -4.13 22.39 17.17
C ASN A 167 -3.98 21.21 16.21
N SER A 168 -2.83 20.52 16.23
CA SER A 168 -2.59 19.35 15.40
C SER A 168 -2.91 18.05 16.13
N TYR A 169 -3.30 17.04 15.36
CA TYR A 169 -3.57 15.71 15.87
C TYR A 169 -3.04 14.63 14.92
N ASN A 170 -2.45 13.58 15.50
CA ASN A 170 -1.96 12.45 14.72
C ASN A 170 -3.10 11.45 14.47
N GLY A 171 -3.44 11.25 13.19
CA GLY A 171 -4.48 10.34 12.72
C GLY A 171 -4.24 8.87 13.08
N LEU A 172 -3.00 8.45 13.35
CA LEU A 172 -2.69 7.09 13.83
C LEU A 172 -3.38 6.76 15.16
N TRP A 173 -3.75 7.79 15.92
CA TRP A 173 -4.42 7.65 17.21
C TRP A 173 -5.94 7.67 17.11
N LEU A 174 -6.51 7.76 15.90
CA LEU A 174 -7.95 7.61 15.72
C LEU A 174 -8.35 6.15 15.87
N THR A 175 -9.43 5.93 16.61
CA THR A 175 -10.00 4.59 16.74
C THR A 175 -10.68 4.21 15.43
N GLN A 176 -10.30 3.07 14.86
CA GLN A 176 -10.90 2.51 13.64
C GLN A 176 -12.26 1.86 13.95
N LYS A 177 -13.19 2.62 14.53
CA LYS A 177 -14.59 2.17 14.66
C LYS A 177 -15.23 2.19 13.27
N LYS A 178 -16.14 1.25 13.01
CA LYS A 178 -16.90 1.27 11.77
C LYS A 178 -17.61 2.61 11.64
N SER A 179 -17.43 3.28 10.51
CA SER A 179 -18.14 4.51 10.16
C SER A 179 -19.13 4.22 9.04
N ASP A 180 -20.37 4.66 9.23
CA ASP A 180 -21.46 4.53 8.26
C ASP A 180 -21.59 5.77 7.36
N ARG A 181 -20.61 6.70 7.43
CA ARG A 181 -20.65 7.99 6.72
C ARG A 181 -20.67 7.86 5.20
N ILE A 182 -19.97 6.86 4.69
CA ILE A 182 -19.87 6.52 3.29
C ILE A 182 -20.34 5.08 3.14
N ASN A 183 -21.38 4.88 2.34
CA ASN A 183 -21.89 3.55 2.05
C ASN A 183 -21.10 2.93 0.89
N TRP A 184 -19.97 2.33 1.20
CA TRP A 184 -19.16 1.62 0.22
C TRP A 184 -19.88 0.36 -0.26
N ASP A 185 -20.15 0.25 -1.57
CA ASP A 185 -20.56 -1.03 -2.16
C ASP A 185 -19.31 -1.91 -2.39
N ILE A 186 -18.80 -2.46 -1.29
CA ILE A 186 -17.55 -3.23 -1.27
C ILE A 186 -17.64 -4.44 -2.20
N ASP A 187 -18.78 -5.11 -2.26
CA ASP A 187 -18.97 -6.30 -3.09
C ASP A 187 -18.99 -5.94 -4.57
N GLN A 188 -19.68 -4.85 -4.96
CA GLN A 188 -19.63 -4.33 -6.31
C GLN A 188 -18.19 -3.95 -6.70
N ILE A 189 -17.47 -3.20 -5.85
CA ILE A 189 -16.08 -2.80 -6.12
C ILE A 189 -15.20 -4.04 -6.34
N LYS A 190 -15.28 -5.03 -5.44
CA LYS A 190 -14.50 -6.28 -5.57
C LYS A 190 -14.85 -7.03 -6.85
N ASN A 191 -16.12 -7.11 -7.23
CA ASN A 191 -16.56 -7.79 -8.45
C ASN A 191 -16.07 -7.08 -9.71
N THR A 192 -16.19 -5.76 -9.77
CA THR A 192 -15.66 -4.95 -10.88
C THR A 192 -14.16 -5.15 -11.03
N ILE A 193 -13.39 -5.12 -9.94
CA ILE A 193 -11.93 -5.35 -9.98
C ILE A 193 -11.61 -6.74 -10.57
N ARG A 194 -12.34 -7.79 -10.13
CA ARG A 194 -12.17 -9.15 -10.69
C ARG A 194 -12.47 -9.20 -12.17
N ASP A 195 -13.54 -8.54 -12.61
CA ASP A 195 -13.96 -8.56 -14.01
C ASP A 195 -13.01 -7.78 -14.90
N ASN A 196 -12.49 -6.64 -14.41
CA ASN A 196 -11.40 -5.91 -15.06
C ASN A 196 -10.20 -6.84 -15.30
N ILE A 197 -9.76 -7.57 -14.27
CA ILE A 197 -8.63 -8.50 -14.41
C ILE A 197 -8.93 -9.65 -15.37
N LYS A 198 -10.12 -10.26 -15.29
CA LYS A 198 -10.51 -11.35 -16.20
C LYS A 198 -10.53 -10.92 -17.67
N SER A 199 -10.85 -9.65 -17.93
CA SER A 199 -10.93 -9.09 -19.28
C SER A 199 -9.57 -8.83 -19.93
N LEU A 200 -8.48 -8.85 -19.14
CA LEU A 200 -7.14 -8.60 -19.64
C LEU A 200 -6.61 -9.79 -20.44
N ASN A 201 -5.93 -9.50 -21.55
CA ASN A 201 -5.12 -10.46 -22.26
C ASN A 201 -3.68 -10.37 -21.74
N LEU A 202 -3.26 -11.34 -20.93
CA LEU A 202 -1.97 -11.33 -20.24
C LEU A 202 -1.09 -12.52 -20.66
N SER A 203 0.21 -12.34 -20.55
CA SER A 203 1.22 -13.38 -20.76
C SER A 203 1.26 -14.43 -19.64
N ILE A 204 0.59 -14.17 -18.52
CA ILE A 204 0.39 -15.13 -17.42
C ILE A 204 -1.12 -15.43 -17.25
N PRO A 205 -1.51 -16.59 -16.69
CA PRO A 205 -2.91 -16.90 -16.46
C PRO A 205 -3.58 -15.89 -15.51
N ASN A 206 -4.70 -15.29 -15.94
CA ASN A 206 -5.43 -14.28 -15.16
C ASN A 206 -5.78 -14.73 -13.73
N LYS A 207 -6.03 -16.03 -13.52
CA LYS A 207 -6.34 -16.55 -12.18
C LYS A 207 -5.21 -16.38 -11.16
N LEU A 208 -3.94 -16.34 -11.59
CA LEU A 208 -2.81 -16.08 -10.69
C LEU A 208 -2.82 -14.64 -10.22
N LEU A 209 -3.09 -13.71 -11.13
CA LEU A 209 -3.22 -12.30 -10.82
C LEU A 209 -4.44 -12.04 -9.91
N ILE A 210 -5.58 -12.67 -10.19
CA ILE A 210 -6.75 -12.59 -9.32
C ILE A 210 -6.39 -13.05 -7.91
N GLU A 211 -5.73 -14.20 -7.75
CA GLU A 211 -5.35 -14.70 -6.43
C GLU A 211 -4.40 -13.75 -5.69
N LEU A 212 -3.43 -13.15 -6.39
CA LEU A 212 -2.55 -12.11 -5.82
C LEU A 212 -3.35 -10.90 -5.34
N ILE A 213 -4.25 -10.40 -6.19
CA ILE A 213 -5.09 -9.22 -5.90
C ILE A 213 -6.05 -9.49 -4.74
N GLU A 214 -6.64 -10.68 -4.65
CA GLU A 214 -7.43 -11.09 -3.48
C GLU A 214 -6.61 -10.97 -2.19
N LYS A 215 -5.44 -11.62 -2.17
CA LYS A 215 -4.59 -11.74 -0.98
C LYS A 215 -3.98 -10.42 -0.53
N ARG A 216 -3.66 -9.52 -1.46
CA ARG A 216 -2.92 -8.28 -1.17
C ARG A 216 -3.75 -7.00 -1.22
N VAL A 217 -4.80 -6.98 -2.03
CA VAL A 217 -5.66 -5.80 -2.24
C VAL A 217 -7.02 -6.02 -1.61
N LEU A 218 -7.80 -6.99 -2.10
CA LEU A 218 -9.23 -7.09 -1.77
C LEU A 218 -9.50 -7.52 -0.34
N ASN A 219 -8.65 -8.37 0.26
CA ASN A 219 -8.75 -8.76 1.66
C ASN A 219 -8.57 -7.59 2.64
N ASN A 220 -7.85 -6.54 2.23
CA ASN A 220 -7.60 -5.35 3.04
C ASN A 220 -8.47 -4.16 2.63
N LEU A 221 -9.25 -4.29 1.54
CA LEU A 221 -10.00 -3.17 0.97
C LEU A 221 -11.00 -2.58 1.96
N GLU A 222 -11.80 -3.42 2.61
CA GLU A 222 -12.79 -2.98 3.60
C GLU A 222 -12.15 -2.17 4.73
N PHE A 223 -10.98 -2.60 5.20
CA PHE A 223 -10.22 -1.88 6.21
C PHE A 223 -9.87 -0.46 5.74
N TYR A 224 -9.26 -0.32 4.56
CA TYR A 224 -8.86 0.99 4.04
C TYR A 224 -10.05 1.91 3.72
N LEU A 225 -11.14 1.36 3.18
CA LEU A 225 -12.37 2.11 2.94
C LEU A 225 -12.99 2.61 4.25
N ASN A 226 -13.02 1.77 5.29
CA ASN A 226 -13.44 2.20 6.61
C ASN A 226 -12.52 3.28 7.18
N THR A 227 -11.20 3.15 7.01
CA THR A 227 -10.24 4.18 7.45
C THR A 227 -10.49 5.52 6.76
N ILE A 228 -10.83 5.53 5.47
CA ILE A 228 -11.27 6.76 4.77
C ILE A 228 -12.51 7.34 5.46
N SER A 229 -13.56 6.53 5.69
CA SER A 229 -14.80 6.99 6.35
C SER A 229 -14.54 7.58 7.75
N VAL A 230 -13.69 6.94 8.55
CA VAL A 230 -13.30 7.41 9.88
C VAL A 230 -12.58 8.77 9.81
N PHE A 231 -11.70 8.94 8.83
CA PHE A 231 -11.02 10.22 8.63
C PHE A 231 -11.98 11.31 8.17
N VAL A 232 -12.91 11.01 7.24
CA VAL A 232 -13.94 11.94 6.78
C VAL A 232 -14.79 12.42 7.95
N ASP A 233 -15.31 11.50 8.76
CA ASP A 233 -16.08 11.83 9.97
C ASP A 233 -15.31 12.73 10.91
N PHE A 234 -14.05 12.39 11.17
CA PHE A 234 -13.21 13.17 12.08
C PHE A 234 -12.95 14.58 11.56
N ILE A 235 -12.66 14.71 10.26
CA ILE A 235 -12.42 16.00 9.59
C ILE A 235 -13.65 16.90 9.74
N GLU A 236 -14.84 16.39 9.38
CA GLU A 236 -16.08 17.14 9.39
C GLU A 236 -16.49 17.54 10.83
N GLN A 237 -16.41 16.61 11.79
CA GLN A 237 -16.81 16.86 13.18
C GLN A 237 -15.92 17.87 13.90
N ASN A 238 -14.64 17.97 13.51
CA ASN A 238 -13.66 18.81 14.19
C ASN A 238 -13.27 20.07 13.41
N ASN A 239 -13.90 20.32 12.25
CA ASN A 239 -13.58 21.44 11.36
C ASN A 239 -12.09 21.50 11.00
N VAL A 240 -11.50 20.33 10.71
CA VAL A 240 -10.11 20.24 10.25
C VAL A 240 -9.97 21.03 8.95
N ARG A 241 -8.92 21.84 8.85
CA ARG A 241 -8.67 22.73 7.71
C ARG A 241 -7.54 22.25 6.81
N LEU A 242 -6.65 21.44 7.35
CA LEU A 242 -5.49 20.91 6.65
C LEU A 242 -5.23 19.47 7.06
N VAL A 243 -5.01 18.59 6.08
CA VAL A 243 -4.35 17.31 6.33
C VAL A 243 -2.89 17.34 5.92
N ILE A 244 -2.05 16.63 6.67
CA ILE A 244 -0.64 16.44 6.31
C ILE A 244 -0.33 14.95 6.21
N SER A 245 0.10 14.50 5.04
CA SER A 245 0.57 13.14 4.83
C SER A 245 2.07 13.12 4.58
N SER A 246 2.81 12.36 5.39
CA SER A 246 4.26 12.25 5.23
C SER A 246 4.69 11.11 4.27
N ALA A 247 3.75 10.43 3.61
CA ALA A 247 4.02 9.33 2.67
C ALA A 247 2.94 9.25 1.58
N VAL A 248 3.30 8.68 0.43
CA VAL A 248 2.47 8.69 -0.80
C VAL A 248 2.27 7.31 -1.43
N ASN A 249 2.86 6.28 -0.85
CA ASN A 249 2.85 4.90 -1.37
C ASN A 249 2.41 3.88 -0.31
N ASN A 250 1.79 4.36 0.76
CA ASN A 250 1.24 3.52 1.82
C ASN A 250 -0.25 3.82 1.93
N GLU A 251 -1.06 2.77 1.90
CA GLU A 251 -2.51 2.83 1.78
C GLU A 251 -3.13 3.54 2.98
N GLY A 252 -2.56 3.42 4.19
CA GLY A 252 -3.03 4.16 5.35
C GLY A 252 -2.82 5.68 5.23
N PHE A 253 -1.71 6.11 4.62
CA PHE A 253 -1.46 7.53 4.32
C PHE A 253 -2.33 8.02 3.16
N LEU A 254 -2.55 7.18 2.15
CA LEU A 254 -3.46 7.48 1.05
C LEU A 254 -4.90 7.62 1.55
N SER A 255 -5.34 6.84 2.55
CA SER A 255 -6.66 6.98 3.17
C SER A 255 -6.88 8.38 3.77
N LEU A 256 -5.86 9.00 4.38
CA LEU A 256 -5.98 10.38 4.87
C LEU A 256 -6.11 11.39 3.73
N LEU A 257 -5.35 11.23 2.66
CA LEU A 257 -5.43 12.11 1.48
C LEU A 257 -6.79 11.95 0.78
N ALA A 258 -7.30 10.73 0.67
CA ALA A 258 -8.61 10.43 0.10
C ALA A 258 -9.72 11.08 0.92
N ALA A 259 -9.65 10.98 2.24
CA ALA A 259 -10.61 11.65 3.12
C ALA A 259 -10.61 13.16 2.91
N ALA A 260 -9.43 13.79 2.83
CA ALA A 260 -9.34 15.22 2.57
C ALA A 260 -9.95 15.65 1.23
N LYS A 261 -9.71 14.84 0.17
CA LYS A 261 -10.31 15.06 -1.14
C LYS A 261 -11.84 14.99 -1.08
N LEU A 262 -12.41 13.99 -0.40
CA LEU A 262 -13.86 13.86 -0.22
C LEU A 262 -14.47 15.02 0.56
N THR A 263 -13.79 15.52 1.58
CA THR A 263 -14.26 16.66 2.39
C THR A 263 -13.90 18.02 1.81
N SER A 264 -13.26 18.06 0.63
CA SER A 264 -12.78 19.30 -0.02
C SER A 264 -11.92 20.18 0.90
N ILE A 265 -11.09 19.57 1.75
CA ILE A 265 -10.14 20.31 2.59
C ILE A 265 -8.75 20.26 2.00
N ASP A 266 -7.93 21.25 2.35
CA ASP A 266 -6.57 21.31 1.87
C ASP A 266 -5.74 20.13 2.35
N SER A 267 -4.90 19.61 1.46
CA SER A 267 -3.96 18.53 1.77
C SER A 267 -2.53 18.94 1.44
N LEU A 268 -1.61 18.62 2.34
CA LEU A 268 -0.19 18.79 2.17
C LEU A 268 0.50 17.44 2.22
N VAL A 269 1.21 17.10 1.15
CA VAL A 269 2.14 15.96 1.14
C VAL A 269 3.54 16.46 1.44
N ILE A 270 4.22 15.83 2.39
CA ILE A 270 5.65 16.05 2.63
C ILE A 270 6.36 14.70 2.46
N PRO A 271 6.97 14.43 1.29
CA PRO A 271 7.70 13.19 1.10
C PRO A 271 8.95 13.18 2.00
N HIS A 272 9.22 12.05 2.66
CA HIS A 272 10.47 11.86 3.41
C HIS A 272 11.31 10.73 2.83
N GLY A 273 12.59 11.03 2.62
CA GLY A 273 13.57 10.10 2.06
C GLY A 273 13.80 10.32 0.57
N VAL A 274 14.75 9.58 0.01
CA VAL A 274 14.90 9.50 -1.44
C VAL A 274 13.60 8.92 -1.99
N VAL A 275 12.86 9.71 -2.76
CA VAL A 275 11.58 9.30 -3.35
C VAL A 275 11.88 8.30 -4.47
N TYR A 276 12.17 7.06 -4.12
CA TYR A 276 12.41 5.97 -5.07
C TYR A 276 11.13 5.53 -5.81
N SER A 277 9.96 6.04 -5.41
CA SER A 277 8.68 5.70 -6.04
C SER A 277 7.73 6.90 -6.08
N PHE A 278 7.51 7.42 -7.27
CA PHE A 278 6.51 8.45 -7.58
C PHE A 278 5.16 7.80 -7.90
N ASN A 279 4.06 8.28 -7.33
CA ASN A 279 2.71 7.80 -7.64
C ASN A 279 1.97 8.80 -8.57
N PRO A 280 2.03 8.63 -9.91
CA PRO A 280 1.49 9.61 -10.84
C PRO A 280 -0.03 9.82 -10.70
N LYS A 281 -0.76 8.89 -10.07
CA LYS A 281 -2.20 9.00 -9.81
C LYS A 281 -2.53 10.05 -8.73
N LEU A 282 -1.54 10.60 -8.03
CA LEU A 282 -1.71 11.73 -7.10
C LEU A 282 -1.69 13.10 -7.79
N ASN A 283 -1.45 13.16 -9.10
CA ASN A 283 -1.59 14.41 -9.85
C ASN A 283 -3.03 14.94 -9.73
N ASN A 284 -3.17 16.22 -9.40
CA ASN A 284 -4.44 16.91 -9.10
C ASN A 284 -5.21 16.32 -7.90
N TYR A 285 -4.56 15.46 -7.10
CA TYR A 285 -5.16 14.85 -5.92
C TYR A 285 -4.90 15.67 -4.66
N VAL A 286 -3.74 16.35 -4.61
CA VAL A 286 -3.25 17.05 -3.41
C VAL A 286 -3.11 18.55 -3.65
N THR A 287 -3.41 19.36 -2.63
CA THR A 287 -3.38 20.83 -2.76
C THR A 287 -1.95 21.36 -2.73
N TYR A 288 -1.13 20.87 -1.80
CA TYR A 288 0.22 21.33 -1.56
C TYR A 288 1.21 20.17 -1.53
N GLN A 289 2.43 20.47 -1.95
CA GLN A 289 3.58 19.57 -1.79
C GLN A 289 4.72 20.32 -1.12
N GLY A 290 5.20 19.78 0.00
CA GLY A 290 6.47 20.15 0.58
C GLY A 290 7.62 19.58 -0.24
N THR A 291 8.60 20.41 -0.54
CA THR A 291 9.84 19.99 -1.21
C THR A 291 11.04 20.35 -0.34
N LEU A 292 11.92 19.38 -0.12
CA LEU A 292 13.16 19.54 0.64
C LEU A 292 14.35 19.88 -0.25
N ASN A 293 14.30 19.44 -1.51
CA ASN A 293 15.31 19.66 -2.53
C ASN A 293 14.68 19.68 -3.94
N ASP A 294 15.46 20.09 -4.95
CA ASP A 294 14.95 20.23 -6.33
C ASP A 294 14.90 18.90 -7.12
N PHE A 295 15.36 17.79 -6.55
CA PHE A 295 15.38 16.46 -7.19
C PHE A 295 14.15 15.60 -6.89
N GLU A 296 13.31 16.02 -5.94
CA GLU A 296 12.08 15.30 -5.60
C GLU A 296 11.05 15.39 -6.75
N PRO A 297 10.36 14.29 -7.09
CA PRO A 297 9.32 14.32 -8.09
C PRO A 297 8.16 15.22 -7.63
N LYS A 298 7.61 16.02 -8.55
CA LYS A 298 6.59 17.03 -8.26
C LYS A 298 5.24 16.58 -8.81
N TYR A 299 4.21 16.62 -7.97
CA TYR A 299 2.84 16.32 -8.38
C TYR A 299 2.26 17.50 -9.15
N SER A 300 1.71 17.23 -10.33
CA SER A 300 0.93 18.20 -11.08
C SER A 300 -0.29 18.62 -10.27
N GLY A 301 -0.70 19.89 -10.36
CA GLY A 301 -1.81 20.46 -9.61
C GLY A 301 -1.50 20.87 -8.18
N ALA A 302 -0.42 20.35 -7.58
CA ALA A 302 -0.02 20.70 -6.22
C ALA A 302 0.81 21.99 -6.19
N LYS A 303 0.43 22.95 -5.35
CA LYS A 303 1.25 24.15 -5.09
C LYS A 303 2.48 23.75 -4.27
N GLN A 304 3.65 24.07 -4.80
CA GLN A 304 4.93 23.68 -4.23
C GLN A 304 5.36 24.64 -3.10
N ILE A 305 5.73 24.08 -1.96
CA ILE A 305 6.25 24.79 -0.79
C ILE A 305 7.68 24.32 -0.55
N LYS A 306 8.66 25.21 -0.75
CA LYS A 306 10.08 24.90 -0.47
C LYS A 306 10.33 24.99 1.04
N PHE A 307 10.71 23.87 1.64
CA PHE A 307 11.17 23.82 3.03
C PHE A 307 12.70 23.88 3.08
N ARG A 308 13.26 24.53 4.11
CA ARG A 308 14.72 24.57 4.31
C ARG A 308 15.16 23.29 5.02
N MET A 309 16.19 22.59 4.53
CA MET A 309 16.74 21.41 5.22
C MET A 309 17.08 21.68 6.70
N LYS A 310 17.55 22.89 7.01
CA LYS A 310 17.83 23.34 8.39
C LYS A 310 16.62 23.29 9.34
N TRP A 311 15.39 23.22 8.83
CA TRP A 311 14.19 23.04 9.66
C TRP A 311 14.03 21.60 10.15
N PHE A 312 14.72 20.64 9.54
CA PHE A 312 14.70 19.22 9.88
C PHE A 312 16.03 18.70 10.44
N GLU A 313 17.05 19.57 10.57
CA GLU A 313 18.28 19.25 11.29
C GLU A 313 17.95 19.17 12.79
N LYS A 314 18.00 17.96 13.36
CA LYS A 314 18.06 17.81 14.82
C LYS A 314 19.24 18.65 15.31
N LYS A 315 18.98 19.65 16.16
CA LYS A 315 20.06 20.27 16.94
C LYS A 315 20.68 19.15 17.76
N ILE A 316 21.90 18.76 17.38
CA ILE A 316 22.73 17.78 18.09
C ILE A 316 23.09 18.35 19.47
#